data_AF-A0A355G4W8-F1
#
_entry.id   AF-A0A355G4W8-F1
#
_cell.length_a   1.000
_cell.length_b   1.000
_cell.length_c   1.000
_cell.angle_alpha   90.00
_cell.angle_beta   90.00
_cell.angle_gamma   90.00
#
_symmetry.space_group_name_H-M   'P 1'
#
loop_
_entity.id
_entity.type
_entity.pdbx_description
1 polymer ?
#
loop_
_entity_poly.entity_id
_entity_poly.type
_entity_poly.pdbx_seq_one_letter_code
_entity_poly.pdbx_strand_id
1 'polypeptide(L)'
;MIKTRQWAASHGIDVADSLPAIADYDEPTPRTSQEIAIRTIILHAIAATGYGVDPEPIAEWLIEQSIWQYASPAEQTLMKSTASTDDELSEARWRQEAQWALLWAINKVHSLGLPTQTCDTGSLVDDIMPGRGESIEPFVSSARLRLPGEILAENDRTYNLHCYARPAIR
;
A
#
# COMPACT_ATOMS: atom_id res chain seq x y z
N MET A 1 -6.55 12.99 -18.40
CA MET A 1 -5.45 12.53 -17.53
C MET A 1 -4.14 13.13 -18.00
N ILE A 2 -3.29 13.61 -17.09
CA ILE A 2 -1.93 14.06 -17.43
C ILE A 2 -1.11 12.83 -17.83
N LYS A 3 -0.48 12.87 -19.01
CA LYS A 3 0.38 11.77 -19.48
C LYS A 3 1.62 11.66 -18.59
N THR A 4 2.10 10.45 -18.34
CA THR A 4 3.25 10.16 -17.45
C THR A 4 4.47 11.03 -17.72
N ARG A 5 4.82 11.25 -19.00
CA ARG A 5 5.93 12.16 -19.38
C ARG A 5 5.72 13.60 -18.91
N GLN A 6 4.51 14.14 -19.04
CA GLN A 6 4.20 15.52 -18.63
C GLN A 6 4.29 15.66 -17.11
N TRP A 7 3.85 14.65 -16.37
CA TRP A 7 3.97 14.61 -14.91
C TRP A 7 5.43 14.46 -14.46
N ALA A 8 6.22 13.59 -15.09
CA ALA A 8 7.64 13.43 -14.78
C ALA A 8 8.43 14.73 -15.06
N ALA A 9 8.18 15.37 -16.21
CA ALA A 9 8.78 16.66 -16.54
C ALA A 9 8.39 17.77 -15.56
N SER A 10 7.15 17.79 -15.04
CA SER A 10 6.74 18.76 -14.01
C SER A 10 7.47 18.58 -12.67
N HIS A 11 8.13 17.43 -12.47
CA HIS A 11 8.96 17.12 -11.32
C HIS A 11 10.47 17.18 -11.64
N GLY A 12 10.85 17.67 -12.82
CA GLY A 12 12.25 17.83 -13.24
C GLY A 12 12.97 16.52 -13.60
N ILE A 13 12.21 15.46 -13.92
CA ILE A 13 12.76 14.13 -14.25
C ILE A 13 12.94 14.03 -15.76
N ASP A 14 14.17 13.71 -16.19
CA ASP A 14 14.47 13.48 -17.60
C ASP A 14 13.85 12.16 -18.07
N VAL A 15 13.12 12.21 -19.18
CA VAL A 15 12.30 11.11 -19.68
C VAL A 15 12.81 10.66 -21.03
N ALA A 16 13.54 9.54 -21.06
CA ALA A 16 14.00 8.92 -22.31
C ALA A 16 12.82 8.55 -23.23
N ASP A 17 13.02 8.68 -24.54
CA ASP A 17 11.98 8.50 -25.57
C ASP A 17 11.39 7.08 -25.68
N SER A 18 12.08 6.08 -25.14
CA SER A 18 11.90 4.67 -25.49
C SER A 18 10.93 3.86 -24.61
N LEU A 19 10.26 4.48 -23.63
CA LEU A 19 9.31 3.73 -22.81
C LEU A 19 7.96 3.60 -23.54
N PRO A 20 7.47 2.37 -23.78
CA PRO A 20 6.21 2.16 -24.47
C PRO A 20 5.08 2.73 -23.61
N ALA A 21 4.24 3.58 -24.20
CA ALA A 21 3.03 4.03 -23.55
C ALA A 21 2.04 2.86 -23.44
N ILE A 22 1.43 2.66 -22.26
CA ILE A 22 0.29 1.76 -22.13
C ILE A 22 -0.89 2.41 -22.85
N ALA A 23 -1.40 1.73 -23.88
CA ALA A 23 -2.33 2.32 -24.85
C ALA A 23 -3.75 2.48 -24.30
N ASP A 24 -4.17 1.65 -23.33
CA ASP A 24 -5.54 1.64 -22.82
C ASP A 24 -5.58 1.46 -21.29
N TYR A 25 -6.46 2.23 -20.66
CA TYR A 25 -6.61 2.36 -19.21
C TYR A 25 -7.96 1.82 -18.72
N ASP A 26 -8.57 0.91 -19.48
CA ASP A 26 -9.95 0.44 -19.31
C ASP A 26 -10.08 -0.98 -18.73
N GLU A 27 -8.98 -1.59 -18.26
CA GLU A 27 -9.07 -2.90 -17.61
C GLU A 27 -9.72 -2.79 -16.22
N PRO A 28 -10.82 -3.51 -15.95
CA PRO A 28 -11.47 -3.47 -14.64
C PRO A 28 -10.55 -4.04 -13.56
N THR A 29 -10.49 -3.36 -12.42
CA THR A 29 -9.78 -3.86 -11.24
C THR A 29 -10.46 -5.12 -10.70
N PRO A 30 -9.74 -6.23 -10.49
CA PRO A 30 -10.34 -7.50 -10.09
C PRO A 30 -10.79 -7.54 -8.63
N ARG A 31 -10.52 -6.50 -7.83
CA ARG A 31 -10.79 -6.42 -6.40
C ARG A 31 -11.72 -5.26 -6.10
N THR A 32 -12.62 -5.47 -5.17
CA THR A 32 -13.53 -4.45 -4.63
C THR A 32 -12.79 -3.50 -3.67
N SER A 33 -13.34 -2.31 -3.45
CA SER A 33 -12.83 -1.37 -2.43
C SER A 33 -12.78 -1.97 -1.03
N GLN A 34 -13.74 -2.83 -0.69
CA GLN A 34 -13.85 -3.47 0.61
C GLN A 34 -12.76 -4.52 0.80
N GLU A 35 -12.49 -5.35 -0.21
CA GLU A 35 -11.35 -6.29 -0.18
C GLU A 35 -10.03 -5.54 -0.02
N ILE A 36 -9.85 -4.42 -0.71
CA ILE A 36 -8.64 -3.60 -0.60
C ILE A 36 -8.54 -2.96 0.79
N ALA A 37 -9.64 -2.45 1.35
CA ALA A 37 -9.68 -1.90 2.70
C ALA A 37 -9.31 -2.95 3.76
N ILE A 38 -9.88 -4.15 3.68
CA ILE A 38 -9.51 -5.28 4.56
C ILE A 38 -8.03 -5.60 4.42
N ARG A 39 -7.52 -5.62 3.18
CA ARG A 39 -6.09 -5.85 2.94
C ARG A 39 -5.22 -4.78 3.57
N THR A 40 -5.61 -3.50 3.54
CA THR A 40 -4.85 -2.42 4.21
C THR A 40 -4.79 -2.60 5.71
N ILE A 41 -5.87 -3.07 6.36
CA ILE A 41 -5.89 -3.35 7.80
C ILE A 41 -4.92 -4.49 8.14
N ILE A 42 -4.90 -5.55 7.34
CA ILE A 42 -3.97 -6.67 7.53
C ILE A 42 -2.51 -6.22 7.34
N LEU A 43 -2.22 -5.43 6.30
CA LEU A 43 -0.87 -4.91 6.10
C LEU A 43 -0.44 -3.98 7.24
N HIS A 44 -1.38 -3.21 7.82
CA HIS A 44 -1.11 -2.39 8.99
C HIS A 44 -0.71 -3.23 10.21
N ALA A 45 -1.45 -4.30 10.48
CA ALA A 45 -1.15 -5.27 11.54
C ALA A 45 0.25 -5.91 11.36
N ILE A 46 0.60 -6.25 10.11
CA ILE A 46 1.90 -6.83 9.77
C ILE A 46 3.02 -5.80 9.96
N ALA A 47 2.84 -4.57 9.48
CA ALA A 47 3.82 -3.51 9.68
C ALA A 47 4.03 -3.23 11.18
N ALA A 48 2.96 -3.15 11.97
CA ALA A 48 3.03 -2.98 13.42
C ALA A 48 3.84 -4.10 14.09
N THR A 49 3.62 -5.36 13.69
CA THR A 49 4.43 -6.50 14.15
C THR A 49 5.91 -6.31 13.81
N GLY A 50 6.22 -5.86 12.58
CA GLY A 50 7.59 -5.54 12.16
C GLY A 50 8.26 -4.41 12.95
N TYR A 51 7.45 -3.49 13.50
CA TYR A 51 7.91 -2.43 14.41
C TYR A 51 8.00 -2.87 15.88
N GLY A 52 7.78 -4.15 16.18
CA GLY A 52 7.91 -4.72 17.52
C GLY A 52 6.68 -4.55 18.39
N VAL A 53 5.52 -4.24 17.81
CA VAL A 53 4.24 -4.33 18.53
C VAL A 53 3.93 -5.80 18.77
N ASP A 54 3.50 -6.11 19.99
CA ASP A 54 3.07 -7.46 20.37
C ASP A 54 1.98 -7.98 19.40
N PRO A 55 2.23 -9.10 18.70
CA PRO A 55 1.31 -9.58 17.68
C PRO A 55 0.09 -10.32 18.26
N GLU A 56 0.10 -10.75 19.53
CA GLU A 56 -1.02 -11.49 20.12
C GLU A 56 -2.31 -10.62 20.17
N PRO A 57 -2.30 -9.41 20.76
CA PRO A 57 -3.47 -8.52 20.73
C PRO A 57 -3.89 -8.10 19.32
N ILE A 58 -2.94 -8.04 18.37
CA ILE A 58 -3.24 -7.74 16.96
C ILE A 58 -4.04 -8.89 16.34
N ALA A 59 -3.59 -10.14 16.55
CA ALA A 59 -4.26 -11.32 16.03
C ALA A 59 -5.68 -11.47 16.63
N GLU A 60 -5.83 -11.24 17.93
CA GLU A 60 -7.14 -11.25 18.61
C GLU A 60 -8.09 -10.22 17.98
N TRP A 61 -7.63 -8.98 17.80
CA TRP A 61 -8.44 -7.94 17.17
C TRP A 61 -8.86 -8.32 15.73
N LEU A 62 -7.95 -8.87 14.91
CA LEU A 62 -8.30 -9.32 13.55
C LEU A 62 -9.33 -10.47 13.56
N ILE A 63 -9.32 -11.34 14.58
CA ILE A 63 -10.32 -12.41 14.76
C ILE A 63 -11.67 -11.80 15.16
N GLU A 64 -11.69 -10.88 16.13
CA GLU A 64 -12.90 -10.18 16.57
C GLU A 64 -13.57 -9.43 15.42
N GLN A 65 -12.77 -8.78 14.57
CA GLN A 65 -13.25 -8.08 13.37
C GLN A 65 -13.57 -9.03 12.21
N SER A 66 -13.47 -10.35 12.39
CA SER A 66 -13.78 -11.39 11.39
C SER A 66 -13.00 -11.23 10.08
N ILE A 67 -11.74 -10.80 10.15
CA ILE A 67 -10.86 -10.64 8.98
C ILE A 67 -9.56 -11.45 9.03
N TRP A 68 -9.28 -12.13 10.13
CA TRP A 68 -8.10 -12.99 10.29
C TRP A 68 -7.91 -13.99 9.14
N GLN A 69 -9.00 -14.58 8.65
CA GLN A 69 -8.99 -15.57 7.57
C GLN A 69 -8.52 -15.02 6.22
N TYR A 70 -8.48 -13.69 6.05
CA TYR A 70 -7.97 -13.04 4.84
C TYR A 70 -6.46 -12.76 4.89
N ALA A 71 -5.82 -12.93 6.04
CA ALA A 71 -4.37 -12.90 6.14
C ALA A 71 -3.78 -14.18 5.51
N SER A 72 -2.69 -14.03 4.77
CA SER A 72 -2.00 -15.17 4.16
C SER A 72 -1.37 -16.09 5.23
N PRO A 73 -1.09 -17.36 4.91
CA PRO A 73 -0.45 -18.27 5.85
C PRO A 73 0.87 -17.73 6.43
N ALA A 74 1.67 -17.04 5.63
CA ALA A 74 2.92 -16.42 6.09
C ALA A 74 2.67 -15.28 7.09
N GLU A 75 1.68 -14.43 6.82
CA GLU A 75 1.29 -13.33 7.72
C GLU A 75 0.71 -13.84 9.03
N GLN A 76 -0.13 -14.88 8.98
CA GLN A 76 -0.64 -15.55 10.18
C GLN A 76 0.48 -16.20 10.99
N THR A 77 1.49 -16.76 10.32
CA THR A 77 2.67 -17.34 10.98
C THR A 77 3.49 -16.28 11.68
N LEU A 78 3.74 -15.15 11.01
CA LEU A 78 4.45 -14.01 11.59
C LEU A 78 3.76 -13.52 12.86
N MET A 79 2.44 -13.31 12.81
CA MET A 79 1.65 -12.83 13.96
C MET A 79 1.46 -13.87 15.08
N LYS A 80 1.85 -15.13 14.87
CA LYS A 80 1.84 -16.18 15.91
C LYS A 80 3.22 -16.54 16.43
N SER A 81 4.27 -16.01 15.79
CA SER A 81 5.64 -16.33 16.15
C SER A 81 6.04 -15.56 17.40
N THR A 82 6.66 -16.27 18.35
CA THR A 82 7.33 -15.66 19.51
C THR A 82 8.83 -15.41 19.25
N ALA A 83 9.32 -15.74 18.05
CA ALA A 83 10.75 -15.69 17.70
C ALA A 83 10.94 -15.40 16.20
N SER A 84 10.53 -14.22 15.75
CA SER A 84 10.80 -13.75 14.38
C SER A 84 12.25 -13.28 14.23
N THR A 85 12.82 -13.51 13.04
CA THR A 85 14.15 -13.03 12.66
C THR A 85 14.12 -11.55 12.30
N ASP A 86 15.28 -10.89 12.37
CA ASP A 86 15.40 -9.47 11.99
C ASP A 86 15.00 -9.21 10.54
N ASP A 87 15.30 -10.17 9.64
CA ASP A 87 14.92 -10.11 8.23
C ASP A 87 13.39 -10.17 8.04
N GLU A 88 12.71 -11.09 8.73
CA GLU A 88 11.24 -11.18 8.70
C GLU A 88 10.58 -9.91 9.23
N LEU A 89 11.10 -9.33 10.32
CA LEU A 89 10.61 -8.07 10.87
C LEU A 89 10.88 -6.90 9.91
N SER A 90 12.02 -6.91 9.21
CA SER A 90 12.34 -5.91 8.20
C SER A 90 11.37 -5.95 7.01
N GLU A 91 11.12 -7.15 6.47
CA GLU A 91 10.13 -7.36 5.40
C GLU A 91 8.72 -6.98 5.85
N ALA A 92 8.37 -7.23 7.11
CA ALA A 92 7.09 -6.83 7.69
C ALA A 92 6.95 -5.31 7.73
N ARG A 93 7.98 -4.56 8.16
CA ARG A 93 7.96 -3.09 8.17
C ARG A 93 7.70 -2.52 6.78
N TRP A 94 8.34 -3.06 5.74
CA TRP A 94 8.16 -2.61 4.36
C TRP A 94 6.73 -2.77 3.81
N ARG A 95 5.87 -3.58 4.46
CA ARG A 95 4.45 -3.69 4.08
C ARG A 95 3.67 -2.40 4.22
N GLN A 96 4.17 -1.42 4.98
CA GLN A 96 3.58 -0.09 5.04
C GLN A 96 3.57 0.64 3.69
N GLU A 97 4.57 0.43 2.84
CA GLU A 97 4.60 1.07 1.50
C GLU A 97 3.53 0.49 0.59
N ALA A 98 3.34 -0.84 0.67
CA ALA A 98 2.24 -1.50 -0.01
C ALA A 98 0.88 -1.06 0.56
N GLN A 99 0.78 -0.87 1.87
CA GLN A 99 -0.42 -0.33 2.52
C GLN A 99 -0.73 1.09 2.00
N TRP A 100 0.27 1.97 1.92
CA TRP A 100 0.14 3.34 1.42
C TRP A 100 -0.40 3.37 -0.01
N ALA A 101 0.16 2.53 -0.89
CA ALA A 101 -0.32 2.37 -2.27
C ALA A 101 -1.79 1.92 -2.35
N LEU A 102 -2.18 0.95 -1.51
CA LEU A 102 -3.57 0.48 -1.45
C LEU A 102 -4.53 1.53 -0.89
N LEU A 103 -4.12 2.29 0.14
CA LEU A 103 -4.90 3.40 0.69
C LEU A 103 -5.13 4.51 -0.35
N TRP A 104 -4.12 4.80 -1.16
CA TRP A 104 -4.29 5.71 -2.29
C TRP A 104 -5.31 5.17 -3.30
N ALA A 105 -5.27 3.86 -3.61
CA ALA A 105 -6.22 3.24 -4.53
C ALA A 105 -7.67 3.32 -4.04
N ILE A 106 -7.92 3.32 -2.73
CA ILE A 106 -9.26 3.47 -2.14
C ILE A 106 -9.60 4.89 -1.66
N ASN A 107 -8.93 5.90 -2.22
CA ASN A 107 -9.16 7.33 -1.94
C ASN A 107 -8.98 7.75 -0.46
N LYS A 108 -8.18 7.00 0.31
CA LYS A 108 -7.78 7.38 1.68
C LYS A 108 -6.53 8.26 1.69
N VAL A 109 -5.67 8.09 0.68
CA VAL A 109 -4.50 8.93 0.43
C VAL A 109 -4.70 9.71 -0.87
N HIS A 110 -4.36 11.00 -0.84
CA HIS A 110 -4.56 11.90 -1.98
C HIS A 110 -3.58 11.63 -3.13
N SER A 111 -2.29 11.44 -2.83
CA SER A 111 -1.21 11.21 -3.80
C SER A 111 -0.11 10.34 -3.19
N LEU A 112 0.55 9.52 -4.02
CA LEU A 112 1.76 8.79 -3.64
C LEU A 112 3.02 9.66 -3.64
N GLY A 113 3.00 10.78 -4.36
CA GLY A 113 4.17 11.65 -4.51
C GLY A 113 5.33 10.99 -5.26
N LEU A 114 6.53 11.57 -5.12
CA LEU A 114 7.76 10.96 -5.62
C LEU A 114 8.30 9.95 -4.60
N PRO A 115 8.81 8.78 -5.04
CA PRO A 115 9.40 7.77 -4.17
C PRO A 115 10.82 8.16 -3.72
N THR A 116 10.94 9.34 -3.10
CA THR A 116 12.20 9.91 -2.58
C THR A 116 12.28 9.83 -1.06
N GLN A 117 11.18 9.48 -0.42
CA GLN A 117 11.03 9.30 1.02
C GLN A 117 10.13 8.09 1.26
N THR A 118 10.20 7.52 2.46
CA THR A 118 9.24 6.50 2.91
C THR A 118 7.85 7.12 3.12
N CYS A 119 6.81 6.31 3.11
CA CYS A 119 5.45 6.77 3.37
C CYS A 119 5.30 7.45 4.74
N ASP A 120 4.29 8.32 4.87
CA ASP A 120 3.99 9.02 6.13
C ASP A 120 3.35 8.07 7.15
N THR A 121 4.18 7.53 8.04
CA THR A 121 3.75 6.61 9.10
C THR A 121 2.93 7.28 10.20
N GLY A 122 3.09 8.59 10.40
CA GLY A 122 2.28 9.35 11.36
C GLY A 122 0.83 9.44 10.89
N SER A 123 0.63 9.94 9.66
CA SER A 123 -0.70 9.99 9.03
C SER A 123 -1.37 8.62 8.96
N LEU A 124 -0.60 7.55 8.71
CA LEU A 124 -1.13 6.17 8.71
C LEU A 124 -1.78 5.80 10.05
N VAL A 125 -1.06 6.01 11.16
CA VAL A 125 -1.49 5.55 12.48
C VAL A 125 -2.53 6.49 13.10
N ASP A 126 -2.32 7.80 12.98
CA ASP A 126 -3.09 8.79 13.75
C ASP A 126 -4.34 9.27 13.01
N ASP A 127 -4.31 9.32 11.67
CA ASP A 127 -5.35 9.99 10.88
C ASP A 127 -6.18 9.04 10.00
N ILE A 128 -5.58 7.95 9.51
CA ILE A 128 -6.18 7.13 8.43
C ILE A 128 -6.71 5.78 8.95
N MET A 129 -5.90 5.06 9.71
CA MET A 129 -6.22 3.69 10.11
C MET A 129 -7.12 3.64 11.34
N PRO A 130 -8.02 2.65 11.45
CA PRO A 130 -8.80 2.45 12.66
C PRO A 130 -7.86 2.10 13.83
N GLY A 131 -8.17 2.61 15.01
CA GLY A 131 -7.43 2.32 16.23
C GLY A 131 -7.57 0.84 16.63
N ARG A 132 -6.59 0.36 17.41
CA ARG A 132 -6.66 -0.99 17.99
C ARG A 132 -7.89 -1.12 18.89
N GLY A 133 -8.67 -2.18 18.69
CA GLY A 133 -9.91 -2.44 19.43
C GLY A 133 -11.12 -1.67 18.90
N GLU A 134 -10.94 -0.77 17.92
CA GLU A 134 -12.07 -0.09 17.27
C GLU A 134 -12.72 -1.00 16.22
N SER A 135 -13.98 -0.69 15.90
CA SER A 135 -14.67 -1.35 14.79
C SER A 135 -14.07 -0.92 13.46
N ILE A 136 -13.81 -1.90 12.58
CA ILE A 136 -13.32 -1.61 11.22
C ILE A 136 -14.42 -1.19 10.24
N GLU A 137 -15.70 -1.32 10.64
CA GLU A 137 -16.85 -1.09 9.75
C GLU A 137 -16.82 0.31 9.12
N PRO A 138 -16.62 1.41 9.88
CA PRO A 138 -16.64 2.76 9.31
C PRO A 138 -15.51 2.96 8.28
N PHE A 139 -14.37 2.32 8.50
CA PHE A 139 -13.24 2.38 7.59
C PHE A 139 -13.54 1.63 6.29
N VAL A 140 -14.05 0.40 6.38
CA VAL A 140 -14.36 -0.46 5.22
C VAL A 140 -15.54 0.10 4.42
N SER A 141 -16.59 0.58 5.07
CA SER A 141 -17.80 1.11 4.40
C SER A 141 -17.56 2.44 3.69
N SER A 142 -16.58 3.23 4.14
CA SER A 142 -16.18 4.49 3.51
C SER A 142 -15.14 4.32 2.39
N ALA A 143 -14.59 3.13 2.16
CA ALA A 143 -13.63 2.88 1.09
C ALA A 143 -14.25 3.12 -0.30
N ARG A 144 -13.52 3.83 -1.18
CA ARG A 144 -13.98 4.13 -2.55
C ARG A 144 -12.85 3.89 -3.53
N LEU A 145 -13.00 2.90 -4.40
CA LEU A 145 -11.97 2.58 -5.38
C LEU A 145 -11.85 3.71 -6.42
N ARG A 146 -10.62 4.12 -6.72
CA ARG A 146 -10.31 4.99 -7.85
C ARG A 146 -10.70 4.34 -9.16
N LEU A 147 -10.88 5.16 -10.20
CA LEU A 147 -11.16 4.62 -11.53
C LEU A 147 -9.99 3.74 -11.99
N PRO A 148 -10.24 2.63 -12.69
CA PRO A 148 -9.16 1.74 -13.12
C PRO A 148 -8.05 2.46 -13.90
N GLY A 149 -8.42 3.44 -14.71
CA GLY A 149 -7.44 4.24 -15.44
C GLY A 149 -6.56 5.13 -14.57
N GLU A 150 -7.05 5.63 -13.42
CA GLU A 150 -6.19 6.34 -12.47
C GLU A 150 -5.14 5.39 -11.90
N ILE A 151 -5.54 4.19 -11.50
CA ILE A 151 -4.66 3.16 -10.91
C ILE A 151 -3.59 2.73 -11.92
N LEU A 152 -4.00 2.44 -13.15
CA LEU A 152 -3.07 2.03 -14.21
C LEU A 152 -2.11 3.16 -14.60
N ALA A 153 -2.55 4.41 -14.62
CA ALA A 153 -1.64 5.54 -14.87
C ALA A 153 -0.63 5.76 -13.74
N GLU A 154 -1.01 5.52 -12.49
CA GLU A 154 -0.07 5.60 -11.37
C GLU A 154 0.93 4.43 -11.38
N ASN A 155 0.47 3.24 -11.78
CA ASN A 155 1.36 2.09 -12.02
C ASN A 155 2.36 2.39 -13.14
N ASP A 156 1.91 2.97 -14.26
CA ASP A 156 2.79 3.42 -15.35
C ASP A 156 3.80 4.47 -14.87
N ARG A 157 3.36 5.48 -14.10
CA ARG A 157 4.28 6.47 -13.50
C ARG A 157 5.36 5.82 -12.65
N THR A 158 4.95 4.94 -11.73
CA THR A 158 5.89 4.25 -10.82
C THR A 158 6.89 3.39 -11.59
N TYR A 159 6.42 2.67 -12.62
CA TYR A 159 7.28 1.87 -13.47
C TYR A 159 8.29 2.73 -14.25
N ASN A 160 7.84 3.83 -14.85
CA ASN A 160 8.73 4.75 -15.57
C ASN A 160 9.78 5.35 -14.63
N LEU A 161 9.41 5.77 -13.41
CA LEU A 161 10.35 6.27 -12.40
C LEU A 161 11.44 5.25 -12.07
N HIS A 162 11.06 3.98 -11.86
CA HIS A 162 12.02 2.90 -11.67
C HIS A 162 12.98 2.75 -12.87
N CYS A 163 12.45 2.82 -14.09
CA CYS A 163 13.27 2.80 -15.31
C CYS A 163 14.24 4.00 -15.40
N TYR A 164 13.84 5.19 -14.97
CA TYR A 164 14.70 6.38 -14.97
C TYR A 164 15.77 6.36 -13.88
N ALA A 165 15.48 5.78 -12.72
CA ALA A 165 16.45 5.65 -11.63
C ALA A 165 17.55 4.62 -11.93
N ARG A 166 17.21 3.55 -12.67
CA ARG A 166 18.13 2.42 -12.93
C ARG A 166 19.46 2.79 -13.60
N PRO A 167 19.52 3.68 -14.62
CA PRO A 167 20.78 4.16 -15.19
C PRO A 167 21.61 5.03 -14.25
N ALA A 168 21.00 5.72 -13.29
CA ALA A 168 21.70 6.67 -12.40
C ALA A 168 22.55 5.99 -11.31
N ILE A 169 22.39 4.68 -11.11
CA ILE A 169 23.12 3.87 -10.12
C ILE A 169 24.33 3.14 -10.77
N ARG A 170 24.57 3.35 -12.08
CA ARG A 170 25.76 2.84 -12.79
C ARG A 170 26.85 3.90 -12.87
#